data_AF-A0A538GB56-F1
#
_entry.id   AF-A0A538GB56-F1
#
_cell.length_a   1.000
_cell.length_b   1.000
_cell.length_c   1.000
_cell.angle_alpha   90.00
_cell.angle_beta   90.00
_cell.angle_gamma   90.00
#
_symmetry.space_group_name_H-M   'P 1'
#
loop_
_entity.id
_entity.type
_entity.pdbx_description
1 polymer ?
#
loop_
_entity_poly.entity_id
_entity_poly.type
_entity_poly.pdbx_seq_one_letter_code
_entity_poly.pdbx_strand_id
1 'polypeptide(L)'
;EYGKVAFVSPTTGWLAGLRLLQTVDGGRTWHLQSLPAPRGYRGRLVLLTAPRFFGRQGLLAGQYGGGHPVIGFYRTSDGGRRWRLLATLPGSAPGVFPQFAVSAATASAVWLLTAGAKPAAYVTRDGGRHWSSHALARRLYAPVALSAHLEAS
;
A
#
# COMPACT_ATOMS: atom_id res chain seq x y z
N GLU A 1 0.01 12.18 -5.06
CA GLU A 1 -0.42 12.35 -3.66
C GLU A 1 0.81 12.52 -2.78
N TYR A 2 0.80 13.55 -1.94
CA TYR A 2 1.77 13.75 -0.85
C TYR A 2 1.54 12.68 0.23
N GLY A 3 2.56 12.39 1.06
CA GLY A 3 2.48 11.33 2.08
C GLY A 3 1.26 11.45 3.00
N LYS A 4 0.72 10.32 3.46
CA LYS A 4 -0.41 10.26 4.39
C LYS A 4 0.08 10.37 5.82
N VAL A 5 -0.59 11.20 6.62
CA VAL A 5 -0.41 11.27 8.07
C VAL A 5 -1.54 10.51 8.77
N ALA A 6 -1.21 9.75 9.81
CA ALA A 6 -2.21 9.08 10.65
C ALA A 6 -1.73 9.00 12.10
N PHE A 7 -2.62 9.28 13.04
CA PHE A 7 -2.36 9.15 14.48
C PHE A 7 -3.21 8.03 15.08
N VAL A 8 -2.60 7.21 15.92
CA VAL A 8 -3.29 6.15 16.70
C VAL A 8 -3.54 6.57 18.14
N SER A 9 -2.87 7.63 18.59
CA SER A 9 -3.11 8.33 19.84
C SER A 9 -2.68 9.80 19.68
N PRO A 10 -2.95 10.69 20.64
CA PRO A 10 -2.48 12.08 20.58
C PRO A 10 -0.95 12.23 20.48
N THR A 11 -0.19 11.21 20.87
CA THR A 11 1.29 11.26 20.88
C THR A 11 1.92 10.37 19.81
N THR A 12 1.24 9.28 19.42
CA THR A 12 1.82 8.30 18.49
C THR A 12 1.17 8.41 17.11
N GLY A 13 2.01 8.68 16.11
CA GLY A 13 1.56 8.87 14.73
C GLY A 13 2.59 8.43 13.70
N TRP A 14 2.16 8.44 12.45
CA TRP A 14 2.88 7.92 11.31
C TRP A 14 2.77 8.85 10.11
N LEU A 15 3.90 9.08 9.43
CA LEU A 15 3.96 9.66 8.08
C LEU A 15 4.34 8.56 7.10
N ALA A 16 3.52 8.34 6.09
CA ALA A 16 3.71 7.31 5.08
C ALA A 16 3.71 7.94 3.68
N GLY A 17 4.85 7.90 3.02
CA GLY A 17 5.00 8.38 1.64
C GLY A 17 6.08 7.59 0.93
N LEU A 18 7.16 8.26 0.51
CA LEU A 18 8.37 7.60 0.01
C LEU A 18 9.21 6.94 1.13
N ARG A 19 8.84 7.21 2.38
CA ARG A 19 9.42 6.64 3.59
C ARG A 19 8.32 6.47 4.63
N LEU A 20 8.58 5.63 5.62
CA LEU A 20 7.74 5.47 6.79
C LEU A 20 8.43 6.14 7.97
N LEU A 21 7.77 7.12 8.61
CA LEU A 21 8.27 7.76 9.83
C LEU A 21 7.25 7.58 10.95
N GLN A 22 7.75 7.48 12.18
CA GLN A 22 6.95 7.40 13.39
C GLN A 22 7.27 8.56 14.32
N THR A 23 6.25 9.14 14.93
CA THR A 23 6.37 10.00 16.10
C THR A 23 5.79 9.30 17.33
N VAL A 24 6.34 9.62 18.51
CA VAL A 24 5.81 9.21 19.82
C VAL A 24 5.62 10.41 20.76
N ASP A 25 5.80 11.64 20.25
CA ASP A 25 5.75 12.89 21.01
C ASP A 25 4.75 13.92 20.43
N GLY A 26 3.77 13.45 19.66
CA GLY A 26 2.72 14.27 19.06
C GLY A 26 3.14 14.97 17.77
N GLY A 27 4.17 14.46 17.09
CA GLY A 27 4.66 15.00 15.83
C GLY A 27 5.74 16.07 15.96
N ARG A 28 6.32 16.26 17.17
CA ARG A 28 7.45 17.17 17.38
C ARG A 28 8.72 16.59 16.78
N THR A 29 8.94 15.28 16.94
CA THR A 29 10.03 14.54 16.31
C THR A 29 9.52 13.32 15.55
N TRP A 30 10.24 12.96 14.48
CA TRP A 30 9.89 11.87 13.58
C TRP A 30 11.11 10.99 13.34
N HIS A 31 10.96 9.69 13.59
CA HIS A 31 12.02 8.70 13.41
C HIS A 31 11.71 7.81 12.22
N LEU A 32 12.71 7.62 11.34
CA LEU A 32 12.62 6.73 10.20
C LEU A 32 12.41 5.29 10.66
N GLN A 33 11.40 4.63 10.08
CA GLN A 33 11.09 3.24 10.33
C GLN A 33 11.54 2.40 9.13
N SER A 34 12.25 1.31 9.42
CA SER A 34 12.79 0.43 8.38
C SER A 34 11.70 -0.49 7.85
N LEU A 35 11.59 -0.55 6.52
CA LEU A 35 10.75 -1.51 5.81
C LEU A 35 11.62 -2.39 4.92
N PRO A 36 11.57 -3.73 5.07
CA PRO A 36 12.31 -4.62 4.18
C PRO A 36 11.70 -4.59 2.78
N ALA A 37 12.42 -4.06 1.79
CA ALA A 37 11.93 -4.01 0.42
C ALA A 37 11.75 -5.43 -0.17
N PRO A 38 10.76 -5.64 -1.06
CA PRO A 38 10.67 -6.87 -1.84
C PRO A 38 11.96 -7.15 -2.61
N ARG A 39 12.27 -8.43 -2.82
CA ARG A 39 13.49 -8.86 -3.52
C ARG A 39 13.56 -8.20 -4.91
N GLY A 40 14.65 -7.48 -5.18
CA GLY A 40 14.85 -6.75 -6.45
C GLY A 40 14.25 -5.35 -6.51
N TYR A 41 13.58 -4.87 -5.45
CA TYR A 41 12.90 -3.57 -5.41
C TYR A 41 13.50 -2.57 -4.40
N ARG A 42 14.72 -2.82 -3.92
CA ARG A 42 15.44 -1.86 -3.06
C ARG A 42 15.53 -0.50 -3.75
N GLY A 43 15.18 0.56 -3.03
CA GLY A 43 15.20 1.94 -3.54
C GLY A 43 14.09 2.28 -4.54
N ARG A 44 13.10 1.39 -4.75
CA ARG A 44 12.02 1.58 -5.75
C ARG A 44 10.65 1.88 -5.14
N LEU A 45 10.60 2.25 -3.86
CA LEU A 45 9.34 2.58 -3.20
C LEU A 45 8.73 3.84 -3.83
N VAL A 46 7.48 3.73 -4.26
CA VAL A 46 6.73 4.81 -4.92
C VAL A 46 5.71 5.44 -3.97
N LEU A 47 5.04 4.61 -3.16
CA LEU A 47 4.00 5.06 -2.24
C LEU A 47 3.82 4.05 -1.12
N LEU A 48 3.51 4.55 0.09
CA LEU A 48 3.03 3.77 1.22
C LEU A 48 1.61 4.20 1.60
N THR A 49 0.79 3.24 2.02
CA THR A 49 -0.41 3.57 2.80
C THR A 49 -0.03 3.97 4.21
N ALA A 50 -0.84 4.81 4.85
CA ALA A 50 -0.75 4.99 6.29
C ALA A 50 -0.96 3.63 7.00
N PRO A 51 -0.21 3.34 8.07
CA PRO A 51 -0.46 2.17 8.91
C PRO A 51 -1.87 2.15 9.48
N ARG A 52 -2.50 0.99 9.44
CA ARG A 52 -3.76 0.72 10.15
C ARG A 52 -3.49 -0.25 11.28
N PHE A 53 -3.99 0.06 12.47
CA PHE A 53 -3.78 -0.73 13.68
C PHE A 53 -5.06 -1.34 14.23
N PHE A 54 -4.93 -2.54 14.80
CA PHE A 54 -5.92 -3.30 15.55
C PHE A 54 -5.24 -3.77 16.84
N GLY A 55 -5.28 -2.93 17.88
CA GLY A 55 -4.41 -3.08 19.04
C GLY A 55 -2.94 -2.97 18.64
N ARG A 56 -2.10 -3.93 19.06
CA ARG A 56 -0.67 -3.96 18.70
C ARG A 56 -0.39 -4.51 17.30
N GLN A 57 -1.38 -5.11 16.65
CA GLN A 57 -1.24 -5.57 15.27
C GLN A 57 -1.41 -4.40 14.33
N GLY A 58 -0.51 -4.25 13.38
CA GLY A 58 -0.61 -3.22 12.36
C GLY A 58 -0.34 -3.78 10.98
N LEU A 59 -0.91 -3.13 9.97
CA LEU A 59 -0.70 -3.42 8.56
C LEU A 59 -0.49 -2.16 7.77
N LEU A 60 0.27 -2.27 6.70
CA LEU A 60 0.40 -1.26 5.65
C LEU A 60 0.79 -1.95 4.35
N ALA A 61 0.63 -1.24 3.24
CA ALA A 61 1.08 -1.70 1.94
C ALA A 61 1.87 -0.61 1.22
N GLY A 62 2.78 -1.01 0.33
CA GLY A 62 3.58 -0.10 -0.46
C GLY A 62 3.74 -0.54 -1.91
N GLN A 63 3.53 0.38 -2.85
CA GLN A 63 3.84 0.15 -4.26
C GLN A 63 5.33 0.35 -4.50
N TYR A 64 5.94 -0.60 -5.20
CA TYR A 64 7.29 -0.52 -5.72
C TYR A 64 7.25 -0.48 -7.25
N GLY A 65 7.95 0.47 -7.84
CA GLY A 65 8.00 0.68 -9.30
C GLY A 65 9.05 -0.19 -10.00
N GLY A 66 9.19 0.03 -11.31
CA GLY A 66 10.10 -0.71 -12.20
C GLY A 66 9.34 -1.33 -13.38
N GLY A 67 10.03 -2.15 -14.20
CA GLY A 67 9.42 -2.82 -15.36
C GLY A 67 8.26 -3.76 -15.00
N HIS A 68 8.28 -4.32 -13.77
CA HIS A 68 7.18 -5.11 -13.21
C HIS A 68 6.83 -4.56 -11.83
N PRO A 69 5.90 -3.60 -11.70
CA PRO A 69 5.58 -3.05 -10.39
C PRO A 69 4.96 -4.10 -9.45
N VAL A 70 5.25 -3.98 -8.16
CA VAL A 70 4.72 -4.87 -7.12
C VAL A 70 4.17 -4.09 -5.94
N ILE A 71 3.31 -4.73 -5.15
CA ILE A 71 2.89 -4.21 -3.85
C ILE A 71 3.47 -5.10 -2.75
N GLY A 72 4.26 -4.50 -1.86
CA GLY A 72 4.67 -5.15 -0.61
C GLY A 72 3.58 -4.97 0.44
N PHE A 73 3.11 -6.08 1.02
CA PHE A 73 2.19 -6.08 2.16
C PHE A 73 2.95 -6.36 3.45
N TYR A 74 2.84 -5.45 4.41
CA TYR A 74 3.62 -5.45 5.64
C TYR A 74 2.76 -5.63 6.86
N ARG A 75 3.32 -6.28 7.87
CA ARG A 75 2.71 -6.42 9.19
C ARG A 75 3.68 -6.11 10.32
N THR A 76 3.08 -5.70 11.42
CA THR A 76 3.70 -5.59 12.74
C THR A 76 2.80 -6.27 13.77
N SER A 77 3.40 -6.81 14.83
CA SER A 77 2.71 -7.32 16.01
C SER A 77 3.08 -6.54 17.28
N ASP A 78 3.89 -5.50 17.16
CA ASP A 78 4.49 -4.77 18.28
C ASP A 78 4.20 -3.27 18.26
N GLY A 79 3.10 -2.85 17.63
CA GLY A 79 2.71 -1.45 17.55
C GLY A 79 3.52 -0.65 16.52
N GLY A 80 4.13 -1.33 15.55
CA GLY A 80 4.90 -0.71 14.47
C GLY A 80 6.38 -0.49 14.79
N ARG A 81 6.88 -0.98 15.94
CA ARG A 81 8.31 -0.89 16.25
C ARG A 81 9.15 -1.71 15.26
N ARG A 82 8.60 -2.82 14.77
CA ARG A 82 9.19 -3.64 13.70
C ARG A 82 8.14 -4.05 12.69
N TRP A 83 8.49 -3.90 11.42
CA TRP A 83 7.67 -4.29 10.29
C TRP A 83 8.30 -5.45 9.54
N ARG A 84 7.47 -6.38 9.06
CA ARG A 84 7.88 -7.52 8.25
C ARG A 84 7.12 -7.51 6.94
N LEU A 85 7.81 -7.73 5.83
CA LEU A 85 7.19 -8.03 4.55
C LEU A 85 6.59 -9.43 4.63
N LEU A 86 5.27 -9.55 4.46
CA LEU A 86 4.58 -10.84 4.53
C LEU A 86 4.23 -11.39 3.15
N ALA A 87 3.88 -10.51 2.21
CA ALA A 87 3.52 -10.91 0.85
C ALA A 87 3.95 -9.84 -0.15
N THR A 88 4.20 -10.29 -1.38
CA THR A 88 4.43 -9.42 -2.54
C THR A 88 3.36 -9.75 -3.57
N LEU A 89 2.52 -8.77 -3.91
CA LEU A 89 1.42 -8.91 -4.87
C LEU A 89 1.79 -8.18 -6.17
N PRO A 90 1.17 -8.53 -7.31
CA PRO A 90 1.27 -7.73 -8.52
C PRO A 90 0.82 -6.30 -8.25
N GLY A 91 1.62 -5.32 -8.66
CA GLY A 91 1.34 -3.91 -8.47
C GLY A 91 0.62 -3.29 -9.66
N SER A 92 0.24 -2.03 -9.49
CA SER A 92 -0.43 -1.26 -10.54
C SER A 92 0.54 -0.82 -11.63
N ALA A 93 0.03 -0.65 -12.85
CA ALA A 93 0.85 -0.19 -13.97
C ALA A 93 1.44 1.21 -13.69
N PRO A 94 2.64 1.53 -14.22
CA PRO A 94 3.22 2.87 -14.09
C PRO A 94 2.27 3.94 -14.63
N GLY A 95 2.28 5.13 -14.02
CA GLY A 95 1.48 6.29 -14.49
C GLY A 95 -0.02 6.25 -14.14
N VAL A 96 -0.51 5.20 -13.47
CA VAL A 96 -1.92 5.12 -13.03
C VAL A 96 -2.09 5.73 -11.64
N PHE A 97 -3.04 6.66 -11.49
CA PHE A 97 -3.43 7.25 -10.21
C PHE A 97 -4.95 7.21 -10.01
N PRO A 98 -5.46 6.78 -8.83
CA PRO A 98 -4.71 6.18 -7.71
C PRO A 98 -4.10 4.82 -8.11
N GLN A 99 -2.92 4.48 -7.56
CA GLN A 99 -2.25 3.22 -7.89
C GLN A 99 -3.03 2.05 -7.31
N PHE A 100 -3.21 2.01 -6.00
CA PHE A 100 -3.92 0.95 -5.30
C PHE A 100 -4.64 1.48 -4.07
N ALA A 101 -5.61 0.73 -3.58
CA ALA A 101 -6.32 1.02 -2.33
C ALA A 101 -6.30 -0.20 -1.41
N VAL A 102 -6.28 0.04 -0.09
CA VAL A 102 -6.33 -1.00 0.93
C VAL A 102 -7.42 -0.69 1.92
N SER A 103 -8.25 -1.69 2.22
CA SER A 103 -9.22 -1.67 3.30
C SER A 103 -9.06 -2.91 4.16
N ALA A 104 -9.24 -2.78 5.47
CA ALA A 104 -9.16 -3.90 6.40
C ALA A 104 -10.30 -3.81 7.40
N ALA A 105 -11.07 -4.89 7.56
CA ALA A 105 -12.12 -4.95 8.58
C ALA A 105 -11.56 -5.36 9.93
N THR A 106 -10.59 -6.28 9.90
CA THR A 106 -9.83 -6.74 11.06
C THR A 106 -8.36 -6.82 10.68
N ALA A 107 -7.49 -7.21 11.62
CA ALA A 107 -6.12 -7.52 11.25
C ALA A 107 -6.08 -8.62 10.18
N SER A 108 -6.91 -9.66 10.29
CA SER A 108 -6.86 -10.85 9.42
C SER A 108 -7.62 -10.69 8.09
N ALA A 109 -8.68 -9.87 8.05
CA ALA A 109 -9.51 -9.68 6.87
C ALA A 109 -9.18 -8.36 6.16
N VAL A 110 -8.52 -8.47 5.00
CA VAL A 110 -7.97 -7.34 4.23
C VAL A 110 -8.31 -7.48 2.75
N TRP A 111 -8.64 -6.35 2.13
CA TRP A 111 -8.90 -6.20 0.70
C TRP A 111 -7.93 -5.19 0.12
N LEU A 112 -7.31 -5.55 -0.99
CA LEU A 112 -6.45 -4.68 -1.77
C LEU A 112 -6.98 -4.60 -3.19
N LEU A 113 -7.09 -3.39 -3.71
CA LEU A 113 -7.51 -3.12 -5.07
C LEU A 113 -6.35 -2.52 -5.85
N THR A 114 -5.98 -3.11 -6.99
CA THR A 114 -5.09 -2.48 -7.97
C THR A 114 -5.88 -1.81 -9.09
N ALA A 115 -5.43 -0.63 -9.51
CA ALA A 115 -5.96 0.08 -10.67
C ALA A 115 -5.07 -0.14 -11.91
N GLY A 116 -5.60 0.18 -13.09
CA GLY A 116 -4.88 0.16 -14.36
C GLY A 116 -5.58 -0.67 -15.44
N ALA A 117 -4.83 -1.10 -16.45
CA ALA A 117 -5.37 -1.83 -17.60
C ALA A 117 -5.97 -3.20 -17.25
N LYS A 118 -5.46 -3.84 -16.19
CA LYS A 118 -5.95 -5.12 -15.65
C LYS A 118 -6.19 -4.96 -14.14
N PRO A 119 -7.28 -4.30 -13.73
CA PRO A 119 -7.55 -4.08 -12.31
C PRO A 119 -7.93 -5.41 -11.65
N ALA A 120 -7.46 -5.61 -10.42
CA ALA A 120 -7.71 -6.83 -9.65
C ALA A 120 -8.02 -6.50 -8.19
N ALA A 121 -8.93 -7.28 -7.61
CA ALA A 121 -9.15 -7.30 -6.17
C ALA A 121 -8.43 -8.51 -5.57
N TYR A 122 -7.60 -8.25 -4.57
CA TYR A 122 -6.93 -9.25 -3.76
C TYR A 122 -7.57 -9.28 -2.38
N VAL A 123 -7.87 -10.47 -1.88
CA VAL A 123 -8.53 -10.67 -0.59
C VAL A 123 -7.73 -11.66 0.24
N THR A 124 -7.58 -11.36 1.52
CA THR A 124 -7.06 -12.29 2.52
C THR A 124 -7.99 -12.33 3.72
N ARG A 125 -8.08 -13.50 4.35
CA ARG A 125 -8.81 -13.73 5.61
C ARG A 125 -7.91 -14.26 6.72
N ASP A 126 -6.61 -14.41 6.47
CA ASP A 126 -5.62 -14.93 7.40
C ASP A 126 -4.47 -13.96 7.67
N GLY A 127 -4.72 -12.66 7.43
CA GLY A 127 -3.78 -11.59 7.71
C GLY A 127 -2.69 -11.46 6.64
N GLY A 128 -2.95 -11.91 5.42
CA GLY A 128 -2.07 -11.74 4.28
C GLY A 128 -1.06 -12.85 4.08
N ARG A 129 -1.26 -14.02 4.72
CA ARG A 129 -0.46 -15.22 4.48
C ARG A 129 -0.85 -15.87 3.16
N HIS A 130 -2.16 -15.93 2.90
CA HIS A 130 -2.70 -16.35 1.62
C HIS A 130 -3.61 -15.26 1.06
N TRP A 131 -3.61 -15.15 -0.27
CA TRP A 131 -4.39 -14.18 -1.02
C TRP A 131 -5.14 -14.87 -2.15
N SER A 132 -6.43 -14.59 -2.29
CA SER A 132 -7.20 -14.89 -3.50
C SER A 132 -7.31 -13.64 -4.36
N SER A 133 -7.24 -13.79 -5.68
CA SER A 133 -7.38 -12.69 -6.63
C SER A 133 -8.60 -12.88 -7.50
N HIS A 134 -9.34 -11.79 -7.72
CA HIS A 134 -10.46 -11.74 -8.64
C HIS A 134 -10.25 -10.61 -9.63
N ALA A 135 -10.29 -10.94 -10.93
CA ALA A 135 -10.36 -9.91 -11.96
C ALA A 135 -11.69 -9.16 -11.82
N LEU A 136 -11.64 -7.85 -11.97
CA LEU A 136 -12.85 -7.05 -11.89
C LEU A 136 -13.51 -6.98 -13.27
N ALA A 137 -14.77 -7.42 -13.33
CA ALA A 137 -15.55 -7.51 -14.57
C ALA A 137 -15.73 -6.16 -15.26
N ARG A 138 -15.74 -5.05 -14.49
CA ARG A 138 -15.71 -3.68 -15.01
C ARG A 138 -14.38 -3.02 -14.67
N ARG A 139 -13.81 -2.33 -15.66
CA ARG A 139 -12.77 -1.34 -15.40
C ARG A 139 -13.35 -0.31 -14.44
N LEU A 140 -12.84 -0.26 -13.22
CA LEU A 140 -13.24 0.73 -12.21
C LEU A 140 -12.76 2.15 -12.57
N TYR A 141 -11.94 2.27 -13.62
CA TYR A 141 -11.46 3.52 -14.19
C TYR A 141 -11.45 3.44 -15.72
N ALA A 142 -12.03 4.43 -16.39
CA ALA A 142 -11.64 4.79 -17.75
C ALA A 142 -10.41 5.73 -17.61
N PRO A 143 -9.24 5.41 -18.19
CA PRO A 143 -8.16 6.38 -18.21
C PRO A 143 -8.62 7.59 -19.03
N VAL A 144 -8.58 8.79 -18.44
CA VAL A 144 -8.74 10.06 -19.17
C VAL A 144 -7.67 10.19 -20.28
N ALA A 145 -6.59 9.42 -20.19
CA ALA A 145 -5.51 9.40 -21.17
C ALA A 145 -5.75 8.49 -22.40
N LEU A 146 -6.89 7.81 -22.54
CA LEU A 146 -7.19 7.00 -23.72
C LEU A 146 -8.25 7.61 -24.65
N SER A 147 -8.47 8.93 -24.56
CA SER A 147 -9.30 9.67 -25.50
C SER A 147 -8.49 10.43 -26.56
N ALA A 148 -7.16 10.52 -26.42
CA ALA A 148 -6.32 11.33 -27.32
C ALA A 148 -5.84 10.59 -28.60
N HIS A 149 -6.21 9.32 -28.79
CA HIS A 149 -5.78 8.53 -29.95
C HIS A 149 -6.92 7.90 -30.76
N LEU A 150 -8.16 8.35 -30.58
CA LEU A 150 -9.30 7.88 -31.38
C LEU A 150 -10.01 9.01 -32.18
N GLU A 151 -9.46 10.22 -32.22
CA GLU A 151 -9.96 11.31 -33.08
C GLU A 151 -8.91 11.78 -34.11
N ALA A 152 -8.14 10.84 -34.67
CA ALA A 152 -7.30 11.10 -35.84
C ALA A 152 -7.36 9.91 -36.80
N SER A 153 -8.50 9.76 -37.47
CA SER A 153 -8.67 9.00 -38.71
C SER A 153 -9.88 9.54 -39.46
#